data_AF-A0A9Q0LYX4-F1
#
_entry.id   AF-A0A9Q0LYX4-F1
#
_cell.length_a   1.000
_cell.length_b   1.000
_cell.length_c   1.000
_cell.angle_alpha   90.00
_cell.angle_beta   90.00
_cell.angle_gamma   90.00
#
_symmetry.space_group_name_H-M   'P 1'
#
loop_
_entity.id
_entity.type
_entity.pdbx_description
1 polymer ?
#
loop_
_entity_poly.entity_id
_entity_poly.type
_entity_poly.pdbx_seq_one_letter_code
_entity_poly.pdbx_strand_id
1 'polypeptide(L)'
;MEKLPKIEDIFRKLINNKKYADVKFICGEEKKIVYAHKLVLASSSEMWQTMFYGLKWKEVSQKRIAEVVVPDFQAETFIKVMEYVYTREINIDSDSVFDVLRAADKYIILGLVDICVEVLMKNINQDNCFQILEFGKYFSTDQLVKKTTDFISENSIDLLTDSQALVNFSRETIKEILMSNSITIREFELFQQIVEWGRNQIKSTGNSLYEEILDLLPYIKVDIMNKKEIQEVFDFEFFNTQEMIMLLQEKANEKETRNEGRRGKPPIRLDEISVLIFSSDDRSDYFQNITNSIKEGGILTIETLDGKDSTPEIEILLQYDVIFVFSDSNWKDNTAVSEVLFQFCSFGGGLVVCAPYLLATRHEKDNFVGEIINDFIPFQKSTILDQKSNLKMGKFDPNHILMEGVDSFNGGTLSLCVNSQNIYDGEVVAFWDNEIPLIIHRKPKEHSGEIVVLNFFPISDKNLIGGWLSQTDGSRIISNAIRFAANRSSRSAF
;
A
#
# COMPACT_ATOMS: atom_id res chain seq x y z
N MET A 1 -3.06 -51.89 -42.20
CA MET A 1 -1.74 -51.27 -41.92
C MET A 1 -1.71 -50.94 -40.43
N GLU A 2 -0.82 -51.57 -39.67
CA GLU A 2 -0.53 -51.09 -38.31
C GLU A 2 -0.03 -49.65 -38.42
N LYS A 3 -0.68 -48.72 -37.72
CA LYS A 3 -0.18 -47.34 -37.64
C LYS A 3 1.16 -47.40 -36.92
N LEU A 4 2.21 -46.89 -37.56
CA LEU A 4 3.51 -46.74 -36.91
C LEU A 4 3.32 -45.89 -35.64
N PRO A 5 3.95 -46.29 -34.51
CA PRO A 5 3.85 -45.52 -33.28
C PRO A 5 4.40 -44.10 -33.50
N LYS A 6 3.78 -43.10 -32.85
CA LYS A 6 4.32 -41.73 -32.91
C LYS A 6 5.72 -41.73 -32.31
N ILE A 7 6.59 -40.85 -32.79
CA ILE A 7 7.95 -40.69 -32.25
C ILE A 7 7.90 -40.47 -30.74
N GLU A 8 6.95 -39.68 -30.26
CA GLU A 8 6.71 -39.44 -28.84
C GLU A 8 6.43 -40.73 -28.04
N ASP A 9 5.59 -41.64 -28.56
CA ASP A 9 5.31 -42.95 -27.93
C ASP A 9 6.56 -43.84 -27.85
N ILE A 10 7.49 -43.66 -28.80
CA ILE A 10 8.78 -44.36 -28.81
C ILE A 10 9.68 -43.78 -27.70
N PHE A 11 9.81 -42.46 -27.62
CA PHE A 11 10.62 -41.80 -26.59
C PHE A 11 10.06 -42.01 -25.18
N ARG A 12 8.75 -42.04 -25.01
CA ARG A 12 8.10 -42.30 -23.72
C ARG A 12 8.50 -43.66 -23.12
N LYS A 13 8.71 -44.68 -23.96
CA LYS A 13 9.20 -46.02 -23.54
C LYS A 13 10.67 -46.03 -23.08
N LEU A 14 11.42 -44.98 -23.37
CA LEU A 14 12.83 -44.86 -22.99
C LEU A 14 13.00 -44.22 -21.60
N ILE A 15 11.97 -43.55 -21.07
CA ILE A 15 12.01 -42.91 -19.75
C ILE A 15 12.26 -43.99 -18.69
N ASN A 16 13.28 -43.77 -17.85
CA ASN A 16 13.73 -44.68 -16.79
C ASN A 16 13.96 -46.14 -17.26
N ASN A 17 14.33 -46.34 -18.53
CA ASN A 17 14.51 -47.66 -19.12
C ASN A 17 15.97 -48.15 -19.01
N LYS A 18 16.22 -49.15 -18.16
CA LYS A 18 17.55 -49.74 -17.96
C LYS A 18 18.16 -50.38 -19.20
N LYS A 19 17.36 -50.86 -20.16
CA LYS A 19 17.83 -51.73 -21.26
C LYS A 19 18.81 -51.02 -22.20
N TYR A 20 18.58 -49.74 -22.45
CA TYR A 20 19.35 -48.94 -23.42
C TYR A 20 20.08 -47.76 -22.77
N ALA A 21 19.99 -47.63 -21.44
CA ALA A 21 20.62 -46.56 -20.70
C ALA A 21 22.16 -46.66 -20.71
N ASP A 22 22.79 -45.52 -20.93
CA ASP A 22 24.25 -45.31 -20.87
C ASP A 22 24.64 -44.36 -19.72
N VAL A 23 23.66 -43.91 -18.93
CA VAL A 23 23.83 -43.20 -17.66
C VAL A 23 22.76 -43.61 -16.65
N LYS A 24 23.14 -43.63 -15.37
CA LYS A 24 22.24 -43.75 -14.23
C LYS A 24 22.48 -42.62 -13.23
N PHE A 25 21.39 -42.09 -12.68
CA PHE A 25 21.39 -41.07 -11.64
C PHE A 25 21.01 -41.72 -10.31
N ILE A 26 21.73 -41.37 -9.26
CA ILE A 26 21.45 -41.80 -7.88
C ILE A 26 20.80 -40.61 -7.19
N CYS A 27 19.49 -40.66 -7.03
CA CYS A 27 18.63 -39.56 -6.63
C CYS A 27 18.22 -39.64 -5.15
N GLY A 28 18.25 -38.48 -4.50
CA GLY A 28 17.75 -38.27 -3.15
C GLY A 28 18.52 -39.02 -2.07
N GLU A 29 18.06 -38.86 -0.82
CA GLU A 29 18.64 -39.52 0.36
C GLU A 29 18.48 -41.04 0.31
N GLU A 30 17.39 -41.52 -0.28
CA GLU A 30 17.11 -42.95 -0.48
C GLU A 30 17.99 -43.60 -1.56
N LYS A 31 18.80 -42.80 -2.28
CA LYS A 31 19.72 -43.26 -3.34
C LYS A 31 19.02 -44.10 -4.41
N LYS A 32 17.78 -43.75 -4.74
CA LYS A 32 16.99 -44.40 -5.80
C LYS A 32 17.65 -44.18 -7.16
N ILE A 33 17.59 -45.19 -8.03
CA ILE A 33 18.26 -45.15 -9.33
C ILE A 33 17.28 -44.74 -10.43
N VAL A 34 17.65 -43.71 -11.21
CA VAL A 34 16.95 -43.30 -12.44
C VAL A 34 17.85 -43.53 -13.65
N TYR A 35 17.39 -44.31 -14.62
CA TYR A 35 18.12 -44.62 -15.85
C TYR A 35 17.79 -43.62 -16.97
N ALA A 36 18.81 -43.19 -17.73
CA ALA A 36 18.61 -42.25 -18.83
C ALA A 36 19.65 -42.44 -19.95
N HIS A 37 19.57 -41.57 -20.96
CA HIS A 37 20.37 -41.67 -22.19
C HIS A 37 21.12 -40.36 -22.44
N LYS A 38 22.46 -40.38 -22.39
CA LYS A 38 23.34 -39.21 -22.49
C LYS A 38 23.01 -38.34 -23.70
N LEU A 39 22.74 -38.96 -24.85
CA LEU A 39 22.41 -38.26 -26.10
C LEU A 39 21.15 -37.38 -25.93
N VAL A 40 20.07 -37.95 -25.39
CA VAL A 40 18.79 -37.23 -25.23
C VAL A 40 18.94 -36.07 -24.25
N LEU A 41 19.68 -36.31 -23.15
CA LEU A 41 19.95 -35.30 -22.13
C LEU A 41 20.80 -34.15 -22.69
N ALA A 42 21.93 -34.47 -23.33
CA ALA A 42 22.83 -33.48 -23.91
C ALA A 42 22.19 -32.68 -25.05
N SER A 43 21.25 -33.28 -25.79
CA SER A 43 20.47 -32.54 -26.80
C SER A 43 19.42 -31.59 -26.20
N SER A 44 19.10 -31.74 -24.91
CA SER A 44 18.04 -30.96 -24.24
C SER A 44 18.57 -29.97 -23.20
N SER A 45 19.86 -30.04 -22.87
CA SER A 45 20.48 -29.28 -21.78
C SER A 45 21.98 -29.08 -22.05
N GLU A 46 22.41 -27.82 -22.04
CA GLU A 46 23.83 -27.46 -22.15
C GLU A 46 24.66 -27.97 -20.96
N MET A 47 24.03 -28.04 -19.78
CA MET A 47 24.64 -28.58 -18.57
C MET A 47 24.98 -30.06 -18.77
N TRP A 48 24.03 -30.88 -19.24
CA TRP A 48 24.29 -32.29 -19.52
C TRP A 48 25.22 -32.49 -20.72
N GLN A 49 25.17 -31.61 -21.73
CA GLN A 49 26.14 -31.63 -22.84
C GLN A 49 27.56 -31.45 -22.30
N THR A 50 27.77 -30.47 -21.42
CA THR A 50 29.06 -30.22 -20.78
C THR A 50 29.48 -31.38 -19.88
N MET A 51 28.55 -31.94 -19.11
CA MET A 51 28.81 -33.07 -18.20
C MET A 51 29.24 -34.34 -18.95
N PHE A 52 28.61 -34.67 -20.08
CA PHE A 52 28.87 -35.94 -20.77
C PHE A 52 29.86 -35.86 -21.92
N TYR A 53 29.96 -34.70 -22.58
CA TYR A 53 30.78 -34.50 -23.78
C TYR A 53 31.85 -33.41 -23.62
N GLY A 54 31.87 -32.71 -22.49
CA GLY A 54 32.90 -31.71 -22.18
C GLY A 54 34.26 -32.32 -21.82
N LEU A 55 35.33 -31.54 -22.04
CA LEU A 55 36.72 -32.00 -21.84
C LEU A 55 37.08 -32.29 -20.38
N LYS A 56 36.34 -31.72 -19.41
CA LYS A 56 36.62 -31.79 -17.97
C LYS A 56 36.08 -33.05 -17.27
N TRP A 57 35.18 -33.81 -17.89
CA TRP A 57 34.45 -34.92 -17.24
C TRP A 57 34.73 -36.31 -17.84
N LYS A 58 35.94 -36.52 -18.37
CA LYS A 58 36.32 -37.74 -19.12
C LYS A 58 36.18 -39.05 -18.32
N GLU A 59 36.39 -39.03 -17.01
CA GLU A 59 36.28 -40.23 -16.17
C GLU A 59 34.84 -40.74 -16.00
N VAL A 60 33.85 -39.84 -16.07
CA VAL A 60 32.42 -40.17 -16.00
C VAL A 60 31.90 -40.62 -17.37
N SER A 61 32.38 -39.97 -18.44
CA SER A 61 31.90 -40.24 -19.81
C SER A 61 32.41 -41.55 -20.40
N GLN A 62 33.58 -42.05 -19.98
CA GLN A 62 34.23 -43.28 -20.49
C GLN A 62 33.65 -44.59 -19.92
N LYS A 63 32.83 -44.55 -18.87
CA LYS A 63 32.15 -45.74 -18.34
C LYS A 63 31.03 -46.18 -19.28
N ARG A 64 30.87 -47.50 -19.46
CA ARG A 64 29.76 -48.10 -20.23
C ARG A 64 28.39 -47.60 -19.76
N ILE A 65 28.23 -47.46 -18.44
CA ILE A 65 27.11 -46.75 -17.83
C ILE A 65 27.73 -45.71 -16.89
N ALA A 66 27.55 -44.43 -17.21
CA ALA A 66 27.96 -43.34 -16.34
C ALA A 66 27.11 -43.34 -15.05
N GLU A 67 27.71 -42.95 -13.94
CA GLU A 67 27.02 -42.82 -12.66
C GLU A 67 27.13 -41.37 -12.20
N VAL A 68 26.00 -40.75 -11.90
CA VAL A 68 25.91 -39.36 -11.46
C VAL A 68 25.08 -39.31 -10.19
N VAL A 69 25.60 -38.67 -9.14
CA VAL A 69 24.88 -38.49 -7.88
C VAL A 69 24.08 -37.20 -7.95
N VAL A 70 22.79 -37.27 -7.61
CA VAL A 70 21.84 -36.15 -7.59
C VAL A 70 21.20 -36.12 -6.20
N PRO A 71 21.90 -35.60 -5.19
CA PRO A 71 21.39 -35.61 -3.82
C PRO A 71 20.20 -34.66 -3.67
N ASP A 72 20.13 -33.60 -4.48
CA ASP A 72 19.18 -32.49 -4.30
C ASP A 72 17.75 -32.80 -4.75
N PHE A 73 17.53 -33.91 -5.48
CA PHE A 73 16.20 -34.25 -6.02
C PHE A 73 15.85 -35.71 -5.78
N GLN A 74 14.62 -35.95 -5.32
CA GLN A 74 14.04 -37.28 -5.24
C GLN A 74 13.85 -37.87 -6.65
N ALA A 75 13.81 -39.21 -6.73
CA ALA A 75 13.70 -39.90 -8.01
C ALA A 75 12.39 -39.55 -8.74
N GLU A 76 11.32 -39.30 -7.99
CA GLU A 76 9.99 -38.97 -8.50
C GLU A 76 10.01 -37.63 -9.26
N THR A 77 10.59 -36.57 -8.66
CA THR A 77 10.80 -35.27 -9.32
C THR A 77 11.70 -35.43 -10.54
N PHE A 78 12.79 -36.19 -10.41
CA PHE A 78 13.74 -36.36 -11.49
C PHE A 78 13.12 -37.12 -12.68
N ILE A 79 12.24 -38.10 -12.42
CA ILE A 79 11.47 -38.80 -13.46
C ILE A 79 10.52 -37.84 -14.17
N LYS A 80 9.80 -36.95 -13.46
CA LYS A 80 8.94 -35.93 -14.09
C LYS A 80 9.74 -35.02 -15.03
N VAL A 81 10.94 -34.60 -14.63
CA VAL A 81 11.87 -33.85 -15.49
C VAL A 81 12.27 -34.66 -16.73
N MET A 82 12.51 -35.96 -16.57
CA MET A 82 12.79 -36.85 -17.71
C MET A 82 11.58 -37.01 -18.64
N GLU A 83 10.35 -37.03 -18.13
CA GLU A 83 9.16 -37.04 -18.98
C GLU A 83 9.14 -35.83 -19.92
N TYR A 84 9.42 -34.64 -19.39
CA TYR A 84 9.53 -33.43 -20.21
C TYR A 84 10.67 -33.51 -21.23
N VAL A 85 11.84 -33.95 -20.80
CA VAL A 85 13.02 -34.04 -21.67
C VAL A 85 12.77 -34.99 -22.85
N TYR A 86 12.08 -36.11 -22.62
CA TYR A 86 11.83 -37.12 -23.65
C TYR A 86 10.61 -36.82 -24.52
N THR A 87 9.58 -36.16 -23.99
CA THR A 87 8.28 -36.04 -24.67
C THR A 87 7.81 -34.60 -24.90
N ARG A 88 8.42 -33.62 -24.23
CA ARG A 88 7.94 -32.23 -24.09
C ARG A 88 6.60 -32.10 -23.38
N GLU A 89 6.12 -33.17 -22.77
CA GLU A 89 4.94 -33.20 -21.93
C GLU A 89 5.34 -33.51 -20.49
N ILE A 90 4.67 -32.86 -19.54
CA ILE A 90 4.88 -33.07 -18.11
C ILE A 90 3.58 -32.74 -17.38
N ASN A 91 3.25 -33.54 -16.38
CA ASN A 91 2.19 -33.22 -15.44
C ASN A 91 2.81 -32.68 -14.16
N ILE A 92 2.56 -31.40 -13.87
CA ILE A 92 3.09 -30.71 -12.70
C ILE A 92 1.91 -30.38 -11.79
N ASP A 93 2.02 -30.82 -10.53
CA ASP A 93 1.09 -30.50 -9.45
C ASP A 93 1.68 -29.38 -8.57
N SER A 94 0.85 -28.80 -7.69
CA SER A 94 1.25 -27.74 -6.76
C SER A 94 2.41 -28.15 -5.85
N ASP A 95 2.52 -29.43 -5.54
CA ASP A 95 3.45 -29.93 -4.54
C ASP A 95 4.84 -30.17 -5.13
N SER A 96 4.91 -30.52 -6.42
CA SER A 96 6.17 -30.81 -7.13
C SER A 96 6.71 -29.65 -7.96
N VAL A 97 5.90 -28.59 -8.21
CA VAL A 97 6.28 -27.48 -9.10
C VAL A 97 7.61 -26.83 -8.71
N PHE A 98 7.86 -26.63 -7.41
CA PHE A 98 9.10 -25.99 -6.95
C PHE A 98 10.33 -26.87 -7.17
N ASP A 99 10.22 -28.17 -6.95
CA ASP A 99 11.34 -29.09 -7.18
C ASP A 99 11.62 -29.29 -8.67
N VAL A 100 10.57 -29.32 -9.49
CA VAL A 100 10.70 -29.35 -10.96
C VAL A 100 11.35 -28.05 -11.45
N LEU A 101 10.94 -26.90 -10.94
CA LEU A 101 11.53 -25.59 -11.29
C LEU A 101 13.02 -25.51 -10.93
N ARG A 102 13.40 -25.94 -9.71
CA ARG A 102 14.81 -26.01 -9.29
C ARG A 102 15.64 -26.96 -10.17
N ALA A 103 15.06 -28.09 -10.56
CA ALA A 103 15.73 -29.01 -11.48
C ALA A 103 15.87 -28.41 -12.89
N ALA A 104 14.84 -27.73 -13.37
CA ALA A 104 14.86 -27.04 -14.66
C ALA A 104 15.98 -26.00 -14.73
N ASP A 105 16.15 -25.20 -13.67
CA ASP A 105 17.23 -24.22 -13.55
C ASP A 105 18.61 -24.88 -13.48
N LYS A 106 18.80 -25.81 -12.53
CA LYS A 106 20.08 -26.51 -12.33
C LYS A 106 20.60 -27.17 -13.61
N TYR A 107 19.70 -27.78 -14.38
CA TYR A 107 20.03 -28.47 -15.61
C TYR A 107 19.80 -27.62 -16.85
N ILE A 108 19.43 -26.34 -16.75
CA ILE A 108 19.23 -25.43 -17.89
C ILE A 108 18.30 -26.05 -18.94
N ILE A 109 17.12 -26.50 -18.51
CA ILE A 109 16.14 -27.18 -19.37
C ILE A 109 15.21 -26.15 -19.99
N LEU A 110 15.45 -25.86 -21.28
CA LEU A 110 14.71 -24.84 -22.03
C LEU A 110 13.20 -25.13 -22.04
N GLY A 111 12.41 -24.08 -21.79
CA GLY A 111 10.94 -24.10 -21.82
C GLY A 111 10.26 -24.73 -20.59
N LEU A 112 10.99 -25.44 -19.73
CA LEU A 112 10.40 -26.04 -18.53
C LEU A 112 10.12 -25.00 -17.43
N VAL A 113 10.97 -23.97 -17.34
CA VAL A 113 10.77 -22.84 -16.42
C VAL A 113 9.45 -22.13 -16.72
N ASP A 114 9.17 -21.84 -17.99
CA ASP A 114 7.94 -21.16 -18.42
C ASP A 114 6.68 -21.95 -18.03
N ILE A 115 6.71 -23.28 -18.20
CA ILE A 115 5.60 -24.16 -17.79
C ILE A 115 5.40 -24.12 -16.28
N CYS A 116 6.49 -24.14 -15.50
CA CYS A 116 6.41 -24.02 -14.04
C CYS A 116 5.81 -22.66 -13.64
N VAL A 117 6.24 -21.56 -14.28
CA VAL A 117 5.68 -20.22 -14.05
C VAL A 117 4.18 -20.19 -14.32
N GLU A 118 3.69 -20.78 -15.42
CA GLU A 118 2.26 -20.82 -15.72
C GLU A 118 1.45 -21.57 -14.65
N VAL A 119 2.01 -22.65 -14.09
CA VAL A 119 1.40 -23.41 -13.00
C VAL A 119 1.39 -22.58 -11.72
N LEU A 120 2.50 -21.92 -11.37
CA LEU A 120 2.59 -21.05 -10.21
C LEU A 120 1.61 -19.89 -10.30
N MET A 121 1.51 -19.22 -11.46
CA MET A 121 0.57 -18.12 -11.68
C MET A 121 -0.89 -18.51 -11.43
N LYS A 122 -1.27 -19.78 -11.65
CA LYS A 122 -2.65 -20.26 -11.46
C LYS A 122 -2.93 -20.70 -10.02
N ASN A 123 -1.91 -20.94 -9.22
CA ASN A 123 -2.01 -21.58 -7.90
C ASN A 123 -1.38 -20.73 -6.78
N ILE A 124 -1.31 -19.41 -6.94
CA ILE A 124 -0.86 -18.49 -5.87
C ILE A 124 -1.86 -18.58 -4.71
N ASN A 125 -1.35 -18.81 -3.50
CA ASN A 125 -2.12 -18.88 -2.26
C ASN A 125 -1.28 -18.40 -1.07
N GLN A 126 -1.86 -18.43 0.13
CA GLN A 126 -1.23 -17.93 1.35
C GLN A 126 0.03 -18.71 1.75
N ASP A 127 0.08 -20.00 1.45
CA ASP A 127 1.19 -20.88 1.84
C ASP A 127 2.40 -20.72 0.92
N ASN A 128 2.20 -20.28 -0.32
CA ASN A 128 3.23 -20.30 -1.35
C ASN A 128 3.58 -18.93 -1.96
N CYS A 129 2.80 -17.88 -1.72
CA CYS A 129 2.96 -16.59 -2.42
C CYS A 129 4.37 -16.00 -2.26
N PHE A 130 4.98 -16.08 -1.09
CA PHE A 130 6.32 -15.52 -0.89
C PHE A 130 7.42 -16.32 -1.59
N GLN A 131 7.34 -17.65 -1.54
CA GLN A 131 8.27 -18.51 -2.28
C GLN A 131 8.14 -18.26 -3.80
N ILE A 132 6.90 -18.06 -4.29
CA ILE A 132 6.64 -17.69 -5.69
C ILE A 132 7.26 -16.33 -6.02
N LEU A 133 7.16 -15.35 -5.12
CA LEU A 133 7.73 -14.01 -5.32
C LEU A 133 9.26 -14.09 -5.48
N GLU A 134 9.94 -14.84 -4.61
CA GLU A 134 11.39 -15.03 -4.67
C GLU A 134 11.82 -15.68 -5.99
N PHE A 135 11.10 -16.72 -6.42
CA PHE A 135 11.37 -17.34 -7.72
C PHE A 135 11.09 -16.39 -8.89
N GLY A 136 9.98 -15.66 -8.86
CA GLY A 136 9.65 -14.67 -9.88
C GLY A 136 10.77 -13.66 -10.06
N LYS A 137 11.41 -13.22 -8.97
CA LYS A 137 12.55 -12.31 -9.01
C LYS A 137 13.81 -12.97 -9.52
N TYR A 138 14.14 -14.17 -9.03
CA TYR A 138 15.32 -14.92 -9.45
C TYR A 138 15.33 -15.19 -10.97
N PHE A 139 14.17 -15.55 -11.54
CA PHE A 139 14.01 -15.78 -12.96
C PHE A 139 13.63 -14.54 -13.78
N SER A 140 13.58 -13.35 -13.17
CA SER A 140 13.19 -12.10 -13.83
C SER A 140 11.85 -12.20 -14.57
N THR A 141 10.86 -12.84 -13.96
CA THR A 141 9.53 -13.06 -14.54
C THR A 141 8.54 -12.01 -14.02
N ASP A 142 8.57 -10.82 -14.62
CA ASP A 142 7.83 -9.64 -14.16
C ASP A 142 6.32 -9.88 -13.99
N GLN A 143 5.70 -10.69 -14.84
CA GLN A 143 4.27 -11.01 -14.74
C GLN A 143 3.96 -11.82 -13.47
N LEU A 144 4.83 -12.78 -13.13
CA LEU A 144 4.70 -13.58 -11.91
C LEU A 144 4.95 -12.70 -10.68
N VAL A 145 6.00 -11.87 -10.72
CA VAL A 145 6.32 -10.92 -9.64
C VAL A 145 5.14 -10.01 -9.38
N LYS A 146 4.62 -9.34 -10.42
CA LYS A 146 3.49 -8.42 -10.29
C LYS A 146 2.26 -9.11 -9.69
N LYS A 147 1.82 -10.22 -10.30
CA LYS A 147 0.62 -10.95 -9.84
C LYS A 147 0.74 -11.41 -8.39
N THR A 148 1.95 -11.82 -7.99
CA THR A 148 2.21 -12.28 -6.63
C THR A 148 2.27 -11.12 -5.64
N THR A 149 2.88 -10.00 -6.01
CA THR A 149 2.90 -8.77 -5.19
C THR A 149 1.48 -8.20 -5.00
N ASP A 150 0.66 -8.20 -6.05
CA ASP A 150 -0.75 -7.78 -5.98
C ASP A 150 -1.51 -8.67 -4.97
N PHE A 151 -1.37 -9.99 -5.08
CA PHE A 151 -1.97 -10.94 -4.13
C PHE A 151 -1.49 -10.70 -2.68
N ILE A 152 -0.19 -10.50 -2.47
CA ILE A 152 0.38 -10.22 -1.14
C ILE A 152 -0.18 -8.91 -0.59
N SER A 153 -0.30 -7.86 -1.41
CA SER A 153 -0.82 -6.57 -0.98
C SER A 153 -2.28 -6.66 -0.54
N GLU A 154 -3.12 -7.31 -1.36
CA GLU A 154 -4.54 -7.55 -1.10
C GLU A 154 -4.80 -8.39 0.16
N ASN A 155 -3.90 -9.32 0.49
CA ASN A 155 -4.05 -10.26 1.61
C ASN A 155 -3.08 -9.96 2.77
N SER A 156 -2.42 -8.81 2.77
CA SER A 156 -1.24 -8.55 3.63
C SER A 156 -1.53 -8.66 5.12
N ILE A 157 -2.72 -8.25 5.59
CA ILE A 157 -3.11 -8.39 6.99
C ILE A 157 -3.15 -9.87 7.39
N ASP A 158 -3.89 -10.70 6.65
CA ASP A 158 -4.04 -12.12 6.97
C ASP A 158 -2.71 -12.89 6.82
N LEU A 159 -1.92 -12.57 5.78
CA LEU A 159 -0.63 -13.20 5.50
C LEU A 159 0.43 -12.89 6.56
N LEU A 160 0.46 -11.66 7.06
CA LEU A 160 1.52 -11.19 7.94
C LEU A 160 1.13 -11.29 9.42
N THR A 161 -0.15 -11.46 9.76
CA THR A 161 -0.57 -11.66 11.16
C THR A 161 -0.48 -13.12 11.62
N ASP A 162 -0.48 -14.09 10.70
CA ASP A 162 -0.16 -15.49 11.02
C ASP A 162 1.36 -15.68 11.23
N SER A 163 1.75 -15.83 12.50
CA SER A 163 3.13 -16.03 12.93
C SER A 163 3.89 -17.16 12.23
N GLN A 164 3.22 -18.15 11.64
CA GLN A 164 3.90 -19.25 10.94
C GLN A 164 4.28 -18.92 9.50
N ALA A 165 3.58 -17.98 8.85
CA ALA A 165 3.82 -17.65 7.44
C ALA A 165 5.20 -17.01 7.24
N LEU A 166 5.59 -16.12 8.15
CA LEU A 166 6.84 -15.35 8.07
C LEU A 166 8.10 -16.19 8.23
N VAL A 167 8.04 -17.31 8.97
CA VAL A 167 9.21 -18.16 9.30
C VAL A 167 9.98 -18.60 8.05
N ASN A 168 9.27 -18.79 6.94
CA ASN A 168 9.83 -19.27 5.69
C ASN A 168 10.37 -18.16 4.78
N PHE A 169 10.30 -16.88 5.19
CA PHE A 169 10.75 -15.78 4.34
C PHE A 169 12.26 -15.58 4.45
N SER A 170 12.89 -15.31 3.31
CA SER A 170 14.26 -14.80 3.30
C SER A 170 14.33 -13.38 3.88
N ARG A 171 15.53 -13.02 4.33
CA ARG A 171 15.85 -11.69 4.85
C ARG A 171 15.58 -10.60 3.81
N GLU A 172 15.87 -10.88 2.54
CA GLU A 172 15.64 -10.00 1.40
C GLU A 172 14.15 -9.72 1.20
N THR A 173 13.30 -10.76 1.24
CA THR A 173 11.85 -10.63 1.15
C THR A 173 11.29 -9.74 2.26
N ILE A 174 11.79 -9.88 3.49
CA ILE A 174 11.36 -9.04 4.63
C ILE A 174 11.74 -7.57 4.43
N LYS A 175 12.93 -7.28 3.91
CA LYS A 175 13.33 -5.89 3.60
C LYS A 175 12.39 -5.27 2.58
N GLU A 176 11.99 -6.01 1.56
CA GLU A 176 11.09 -5.52 0.53
C GLU A 176 9.67 -5.28 1.06
N ILE A 177 9.19 -6.14 1.97
CA ILE A 177 7.94 -5.93 2.71
C ILE A 177 8.01 -4.62 3.49
N LEU A 178 9.09 -4.40 4.26
CA LEU A 178 9.30 -3.17 5.04
C LEU A 178 9.39 -1.90 4.17
N MET A 179 10.01 -2.00 2.99
CA MET A 179 10.13 -0.88 2.05
C MET A 179 8.86 -0.62 1.24
N SER A 180 7.90 -1.55 1.24
CA SER A 180 6.68 -1.43 0.42
C SER A 180 5.71 -0.40 0.99
N ASN A 181 5.09 0.36 0.09
CA ASN A 181 3.99 1.28 0.42
C ASN A 181 2.62 0.66 0.07
N SER A 182 2.59 -0.54 -0.50
CA SER A 182 1.36 -1.22 -0.94
C SER A 182 0.78 -2.19 0.10
N ILE A 183 1.47 -2.36 1.24
CA ILE A 183 1.07 -3.28 2.31
C ILE A 183 0.21 -2.53 3.31
N THR A 184 -0.89 -3.12 3.76
CA THR A 184 -1.92 -2.45 4.58
C THR A 184 -1.82 -2.76 6.09
N ILE A 185 -0.91 -3.66 6.49
CA ILE A 185 -0.66 -3.97 7.91
C ILE A 185 -0.11 -2.74 8.66
N ARG A 186 -0.45 -2.59 9.95
CA ARG A 186 0.12 -1.53 10.80
C ARG A 186 1.60 -1.79 11.03
N GLU A 187 2.42 -0.72 11.01
CA GLU A 187 3.88 -0.85 11.16
C GLU A 187 4.29 -1.53 12.48
N PHE A 188 3.57 -1.26 13.57
CA PHE A 188 3.84 -1.92 14.85
C PHE A 188 3.55 -3.43 14.81
N GLU A 189 2.45 -3.84 14.16
CA GLU A 189 2.15 -5.25 13.96
C GLU A 189 3.21 -5.89 13.07
N LEU A 190 3.60 -5.25 11.97
CA LEU A 190 4.70 -5.69 11.11
C LEU A 190 6.01 -5.86 11.88
N PHE A 191 6.31 -4.92 12.79
CA PHE A 191 7.47 -5.00 13.66
C PHE A 191 7.41 -6.21 14.60
N GLN A 192 6.28 -6.46 15.26
CA GLN A 192 6.09 -7.63 16.13
C GLN A 192 6.34 -8.93 15.36
N GLN A 193 5.90 -8.96 14.11
CA GLN A 193 6.05 -10.10 13.20
C GLN A 193 7.51 -10.32 12.78
N ILE A 194 8.27 -9.24 12.56
CA ILE A 194 9.72 -9.31 12.31
C ILE A 194 10.48 -9.80 13.54
N VAL A 195 10.05 -9.38 14.73
CA VAL A 195 10.63 -9.90 15.98
C VAL A 195 10.39 -11.40 16.11
N GLU A 196 9.17 -11.87 15.81
CA GLU A 196 8.87 -13.29 15.86
C GLU A 196 9.62 -14.10 14.77
N TRP A 197 9.77 -13.53 13.58
CA TRP A 197 10.66 -14.08 12.55
C TRP A 197 12.09 -14.21 13.06
N GLY A 198 12.65 -13.14 13.64
CA GLY A 198 14.01 -13.13 14.18
C GLY A 198 14.19 -14.19 15.28
N ARG A 199 13.23 -14.33 16.20
CA ARG A 199 13.24 -15.38 17.24
C ARG A 199 13.29 -16.78 16.66
N ASN A 200 12.64 -17.00 15.52
CA ASN A 200 12.69 -18.29 14.83
C ASN A 200 14.05 -18.53 14.15
N GLN A 201 14.70 -17.49 13.60
CA GLN A 201 16.04 -17.63 13.00
C GLN A 201 17.13 -17.94 14.04
N ILE A 202 17.01 -17.44 15.27
CA ILE A 202 17.94 -17.76 16.37
C ILE A 202 18.12 -19.28 16.55
N LYS A 203 17.05 -20.06 16.35
CA LYS A 203 17.08 -21.53 16.50
C LYS A 203 18.06 -22.21 15.53
N SER A 204 18.28 -21.62 14.35
CA SER A 204 19.16 -22.17 13.31
C SER A 204 20.55 -21.53 13.32
N THR A 205 20.66 -20.24 13.63
CA THR A 205 21.92 -19.49 13.54
C THR A 205 22.71 -19.47 14.85
N GLY A 206 22.03 -19.57 16.00
CA GLY A 206 22.63 -19.39 17.32
C GLY A 206 22.97 -17.93 17.68
N ASN A 207 22.56 -16.97 16.85
CA ASN A 207 22.76 -15.54 17.08
C ASN A 207 21.80 -15.00 18.15
N SER A 208 22.04 -13.77 18.61
CA SER A 208 21.05 -13.01 19.38
C SER A 208 19.94 -12.46 18.49
N LEU A 209 18.77 -12.17 19.08
CA LEU A 209 17.66 -11.53 18.36
C LEU A 209 18.06 -10.19 17.73
N TYR A 210 18.92 -9.43 18.43
CA TYR A 210 19.46 -8.16 17.92
C TYR A 210 20.20 -8.36 16.61
N GLU A 211 21.17 -9.29 16.58
CA GLU A 211 21.95 -9.59 15.38
C GLU A 211 21.06 -10.08 14.24
N GLU A 212 19.98 -10.81 14.55
CA GLU A 212 19.05 -11.30 13.54
C GLU A 212 18.19 -10.22 12.90
N ILE A 213 17.91 -9.08 13.55
CA ILE A 213 17.05 -8.05 12.95
C ILE A 213 17.74 -6.71 12.71
N LEU A 214 19.00 -6.56 13.12
CA LEU A 214 19.75 -5.29 13.10
C LEU A 214 19.68 -4.58 11.74
N ASP A 215 19.88 -5.30 10.64
CA ASP A 215 19.89 -4.73 9.29
C ASP A 215 18.47 -4.52 8.71
N LEU A 216 17.43 -4.96 9.41
CA LEU A 216 16.02 -4.69 9.10
C LEU A 216 15.52 -3.42 9.80
N LEU A 217 16.10 -3.09 10.96
CA LEU A 217 15.70 -1.93 11.78
C LEU A 217 15.64 -0.59 11.02
N PRO A 218 16.56 -0.28 10.09
CA PRO A 218 16.52 0.99 9.35
C PRO A 218 15.28 1.18 8.48
N TYR A 219 14.64 0.08 8.05
CA TYR A 219 13.48 0.08 7.15
C TYR A 219 12.14 0.15 7.90
N ILE A 220 12.16 -0.01 9.23
CA ILE A 220 10.96 0.14 10.06
C ILE A 220 10.60 1.63 10.15
N LYS A 221 9.35 1.94 9.83
CA LYS A 221 8.78 3.29 9.85
C LYS A 221 8.30 3.65 11.27
N VAL A 222 9.24 3.74 12.21
CA VAL A 222 8.94 4.06 13.63
C VAL A 222 8.20 5.39 13.78
N ASP A 223 8.32 6.29 12.80
CA ASP A 223 7.63 7.57 12.75
C ASP A 223 6.10 7.47 12.64
N ILE A 224 5.56 6.35 12.13
CA ILE A 224 4.10 6.10 12.04
C ILE A 224 3.53 5.27 13.20
N MET A 225 4.37 4.76 14.12
CA MET A 225 3.94 4.08 15.35
C MET A 225 3.49 5.09 16.44
N ASN A 226 2.60 4.67 17.34
CA ASN A 226 2.19 5.47 18.51
C ASN A 226 3.19 5.38 19.68
N LYS A 227 3.03 6.22 20.71
CA LYS A 227 3.98 6.30 21.84
C LYS A 227 4.02 5.01 22.66
N LYS A 228 2.88 4.35 22.85
CA LYS A 228 2.79 3.09 23.59
C LYS A 228 3.47 1.96 22.81
N GLU A 229 3.24 1.89 21.50
CA GLU A 229 3.88 0.95 20.58
C GLU A 229 5.40 1.16 20.53
N ILE A 230 5.86 2.41 20.44
CA ILE A 230 7.29 2.75 20.50
C ILE A 230 7.89 2.36 21.86
N GLN A 231 7.18 2.60 22.97
CA GLN A 231 7.63 2.16 24.29
C GLN A 231 7.70 0.63 24.36
N GLU A 232 6.72 -0.07 23.80
CA GLU A 232 6.71 -1.52 23.74
C GLU A 232 7.86 -2.05 22.88
N VAL A 233 8.17 -1.41 21.74
CA VAL A 233 9.38 -1.66 20.94
C VAL A 233 10.62 -1.54 21.83
N PHE A 234 10.74 -0.47 22.63
CA PHE A 234 11.88 -0.28 23.54
C PHE A 234 11.93 -1.27 24.70
N ASP A 235 10.78 -1.79 25.13
CA ASP A 235 10.69 -2.78 26.20
C ASP A 235 11.06 -4.20 25.72
N PHE A 236 11.24 -4.43 24.40
CA PHE A 236 11.80 -5.68 23.92
C PHE A 236 13.26 -5.84 24.38
N GLU A 237 13.57 -7.02 24.93
CA GLU A 237 14.80 -7.35 25.67
C GLU A 237 16.14 -7.01 24.98
N PHE A 238 16.13 -6.73 23.67
CA PHE A 238 17.34 -6.52 22.85
C PHE A 238 17.63 -5.06 22.47
N PHE A 239 16.74 -4.08 22.73
CA PHE A 239 17.01 -2.66 22.46
C PHE A 239 17.86 -1.95 23.51
N ASN A 240 18.39 -2.68 24.49
CA ASN A 240 19.19 -2.14 25.60
C ASN A 240 20.59 -1.61 25.22
N THR A 241 20.96 -1.59 23.94
CA THR A 241 22.22 -0.98 23.46
C THR A 241 22.06 0.53 23.29
N GLN A 242 22.95 1.30 23.91
CA GLN A 242 22.97 2.76 23.87
C GLN A 242 22.93 3.33 22.43
N GLU A 243 23.51 2.63 21.46
CA GLU A 243 23.50 3.04 20.04
C GLU A 243 22.12 2.97 19.38
N MET A 244 21.29 1.97 19.72
CA MET A 244 19.93 1.85 19.20
C MET A 244 18.97 2.82 19.89
N ILE A 245 19.15 3.00 21.20
CA ILE A 245 18.49 4.06 21.95
C ILE A 245 18.84 5.40 21.29
N MET A 246 20.10 5.67 20.96
CA MET A 246 20.50 6.91 20.28
C MET A 246 19.96 7.04 18.85
N LEU A 247 19.93 5.98 18.03
CA LEU A 247 19.42 6.05 16.65
C LEU A 247 17.90 6.27 16.61
N LEU A 248 17.15 5.57 17.47
CA LEU A 248 15.70 5.72 17.60
C LEU A 248 15.33 6.99 18.36
N GLN A 249 16.14 7.42 19.34
CA GLN A 249 16.02 8.74 19.94
C GLN A 249 16.40 9.82 18.95
N GLU A 250 17.36 9.65 18.04
CA GLU A 250 17.71 10.64 17.01
C GLU A 250 16.56 10.76 15.99
N LYS A 251 15.99 9.65 15.53
CA LYS A 251 14.76 9.65 14.69
C LYS A 251 13.53 10.18 15.44
N ALA A 252 13.39 9.88 16.74
CA ALA A 252 12.36 10.46 17.60
C ALA A 252 12.66 11.94 17.95
N ASN A 253 13.92 12.36 17.95
CA ASN A 253 14.41 13.71 18.26
C ASN A 253 14.45 14.61 17.03
N GLU A 254 14.48 14.09 15.81
CA GLU A 254 14.11 14.82 14.60
C GLU A 254 12.62 15.16 14.61
N LYS A 255 11.81 14.35 15.30
CA LYS A 255 10.40 14.61 15.63
C LYS A 255 10.27 15.51 16.87
N GLU A 256 11.13 15.42 17.89
CA GLU A 256 11.10 16.23 19.13
C GLU A 256 11.79 17.61 19.00
N THR A 257 12.83 17.82 18.20
CA THR A 257 13.33 19.19 17.91
C THR A 257 12.34 20.03 17.10
N ARG A 258 11.40 19.37 16.41
CA ARG A 258 10.19 20.02 15.84
C ARG A 258 9.02 20.17 16.84
N ASN A 259 8.96 19.37 17.92
CA ASN A 259 7.77 19.29 18.81
C ASN A 259 7.99 19.69 20.30
N GLU A 260 9.20 19.61 20.86
CA GLU A 260 9.55 19.97 22.25
C GLU A 260 9.55 21.47 22.51
N GLY A 261 9.50 22.28 21.45
CA GLY A 261 9.17 23.68 21.60
C GLY A 261 7.76 23.94 22.15
N ARG A 262 6.83 22.97 22.23
CA ARG A 262 5.39 23.28 22.39
C ARG A 262 4.57 22.44 23.38
N ARG A 263 5.15 21.63 24.27
CA ARG A 263 4.38 21.01 25.37
C ARG A 263 4.41 21.87 26.63
N GLY A 264 3.26 22.49 26.91
CA GLY A 264 3.09 23.60 27.86
C GLY A 264 2.86 24.96 27.18
N LYS A 265 2.73 25.01 25.85
CA LYS A 265 2.47 26.25 25.11
C LYS A 265 0.98 26.45 24.78
N PRO A 266 0.57 27.72 24.58
CA PRO A 266 -0.80 28.09 24.22
C PRO A 266 -1.26 27.37 22.94
N PRO A 267 -2.56 27.44 22.55
CA PRO A 267 -3.03 26.96 21.24
C PRO A 267 -2.04 27.31 20.11
N ILE A 268 -1.86 26.38 19.16
CA ILE A 268 -1.02 26.56 17.97
C ILE A 268 -1.30 27.97 17.43
N ARG A 269 -0.26 28.79 17.32
CA ARG A 269 -0.49 30.16 16.84
C ARG A 269 -0.89 30.06 15.37
N LEU A 270 -1.85 30.90 14.98
CA LEU A 270 -2.50 30.77 13.66
C LEU A 270 -1.55 31.00 12.49
N ASP A 271 -0.47 31.74 12.73
CA ASP A 271 0.63 31.95 11.80
C ASP A 271 1.49 30.69 11.55
N GLU A 272 1.39 29.68 12.41
CA GLU A 272 2.17 28.44 12.35
C GLU A 272 1.45 27.28 11.62
N ILE A 273 0.16 27.42 11.31
CA ILE A 273 -0.59 26.41 10.53
C ILE A 273 -0.30 26.63 9.05
N SER A 274 0.26 25.62 8.39
CA SER A 274 0.49 25.62 6.95
C SER A 274 -0.72 25.07 6.20
N VAL A 275 -1.27 25.86 5.27
CA VAL A 275 -2.46 25.50 4.50
C VAL A 275 -2.17 25.52 3.01
N LEU A 276 -2.53 24.43 2.31
CA LEU A 276 -2.63 24.44 0.86
C LEU A 276 -4.10 24.56 0.46
N ILE A 277 -4.44 25.64 -0.25
CA ILE A 277 -5.71 25.75 -0.95
C ILE A 277 -5.57 24.98 -2.26
N PHE A 278 -6.32 23.89 -2.40
CA PHE A 278 -6.32 23.06 -3.61
C PHE A 278 -7.67 23.13 -4.30
N SER A 279 -7.71 23.60 -5.54
CA SER A 279 -8.94 23.81 -6.32
C SER A 279 -8.68 23.64 -7.81
N SER A 280 -9.72 23.40 -8.62
CA SER A 280 -9.67 23.38 -10.09
C SER A 280 -10.61 24.41 -10.72
N ASP A 281 -10.93 25.47 -9.96
CA ASP A 281 -11.86 26.52 -10.37
C ASP A 281 -11.29 27.37 -11.53
N ASP A 282 -12.13 27.73 -12.49
CA ASP A 282 -11.74 28.53 -13.65
C ASP A 282 -11.47 30.01 -13.29
N ARG A 283 -11.87 30.42 -12.09
CA ARG A 283 -11.79 31.80 -11.58
C ARG A 283 -10.53 31.97 -10.72
N SER A 284 -9.47 32.51 -11.31
CA SER A 284 -8.22 32.80 -10.58
C SER A 284 -8.40 33.78 -9.41
N ASP A 285 -9.46 34.60 -9.42
CA ASP A 285 -9.77 35.51 -8.31
C ASP A 285 -10.27 34.78 -7.05
N TYR A 286 -10.86 33.58 -7.18
CA TYR A 286 -11.36 32.84 -6.01
C TYR A 286 -10.25 32.38 -5.08
N PHE A 287 -9.10 31.95 -5.60
CA PHE A 287 -7.92 31.62 -4.79
C PHE A 287 -7.50 32.79 -3.90
N GLN A 288 -7.42 34.00 -4.48
CA GLN A 288 -7.05 35.19 -3.73
C GLN A 288 -8.12 35.56 -2.69
N ASN A 289 -9.39 35.39 -3.03
CA ASN A 289 -10.51 35.71 -2.15
C ASN A 289 -10.61 34.79 -0.94
N ILE A 290 -10.42 33.48 -1.13
CA ILE A 290 -10.34 32.50 -0.04
C ILE A 290 -9.09 32.75 0.80
N THR A 291 -7.95 33.00 0.16
CA THR A 291 -6.71 33.37 0.87
C THR A 291 -6.95 34.57 1.79
N ASN A 292 -7.64 35.61 1.31
CA ASN A 292 -7.97 36.78 2.12
C ASN A 292 -8.93 36.44 3.27
N SER A 293 -9.95 35.61 3.01
CA SER A 293 -10.93 35.19 4.03
C SER A 293 -10.29 34.35 5.14
N ILE A 294 -9.38 33.44 4.79
CA ILE A 294 -8.60 32.64 5.75
C ILE A 294 -7.63 33.53 6.55
N LYS A 295 -6.99 34.51 5.90
CA LYS A 295 -6.15 35.52 6.57
C LYS A 295 -6.93 36.41 7.53
N GLU A 296 -8.15 36.81 7.18
CA GLU A 296 -9.05 37.56 8.08
C GLU A 296 -9.35 36.77 9.38
N GLY A 297 -9.41 35.44 9.31
CA GLY A 297 -9.55 34.57 10.48
C GLY A 297 -8.23 34.23 11.21
N GLY A 298 -7.12 34.80 10.74
CA GLY A 298 -5.82 34.87 11.42
C GLY A 298 -4.76 33.88 10.93
N ILE A 299 -5.04 33.02 9.95
CA ILE A 299 -4.08 32.05 9.42
C ILE A 299 -3.25 32.70 8.31
N LEU A 300 -1.92 32.68 8.43
CA LEU A 300 -1.04 33.48 7.56
C LEU A 300 -0.28 32.68 6.50
N THR A 301 0.03 31.41 6.78
CA THR A 301 0.84 30.56 5.91
C THR A 301 -0.07 29.77 4.97
N ILE A 302 -0.30 30.34 3.79
CA ILE A 302 -1.25 29.82 2.81
C ILE A 302 -0.57 29.80 1.45
N GLU A 303 -0.58 28.63 0.81
CA GLU A 303 -0.23 28.46 -0.59
C GLU A 303 -1.45 28.00 -1.38
N THR A 304 -1.38 28.13 -2.71
CA THR A 304 -2.47 27.78 -3.62
C THR A 304 -1.95 26.85 -4.70
N LEU A 305 -2.69 25.80 -4.99
CA LEU A 305 -2.40 24.89 -6.09
C LEU A 305 -3.65 24.72 -6.97
N ASP A 306 -3.46 24.91 -8.27
CA ASP A 306 -4.48 24.68 -9.29
C ASP A 306 -4.39 23.24 -9.81
N GLY A 307 -5.47 22.48 -9.59
CA GLY A 307 -5.62 21.10 -9.97
C GLY A 307 -6.19 20.87 -11.38
N LYS A 308 -6.36 21.93 -12.18
CA LYS A 308 -6.87 21.84 -13.55
C LYS A 308 -5.88 21.18 -14.52
N ASP A 309 -4.59 21.42 -14.34
CA ASP A 309 -3.54 20.98 -15.26
C ASP A 309 -2.67 19.82 -14.72
N SER A 310 -2.75 19.54 -13.42
CA SER A 310 -1.97 18.48 -12.77
C SER A 310 -2.55 18.08 -11.41
N THR A 311 -2.31 16.82 -11.02
CA THR A 311 -2.55 16.34 -9.65
C THR A 311 -1.22 16.40 -8.89
N PRO A 312 -1.17 16.97 -7.67
CA PRO A 312 0.05 16.99 -6.86
C PRO A 312 0.49 15.59 -6.46
N GLU A 313 1.79 15.39 -6.32
CA GLU A 313 2.36 14.22 -5.65
C GLU A 313 2.12 14.31 -4.13
N ILE A 314 2.12 13.17 -3.45
CA ILE A 314 1.84 13.10 -2.01
C ILE A 314 2.88 13.86 -1.18
N GLU A 315 4.14 13.89 -1.63
CA GLU A 315 5.25 14.62 -1.03
C GLU A 315 5.03 16.13 -1.01
N ILE A 316 4.22 16.65 -1.95
CA ILE A 316 3.81 18.07 -1.95
C ILE A 316 2.79 18.30 -0.85
N LEU A 317 1.76 17.44 -0.75
CA LEU A 317 0.70 17.61 0.24
C LEU A 317 1.22 17.45 1.67
N LEU A 318 2.17 16.54 1.90
CA LEU A 318 2.78 16.28 3.22
C LEU A 318 3.60 17.45 3.79
N GLN A 319 3.84 18.51 3.00
CA GLN A 319 4.45 19.75 3.48
C GLN A 319 3.48 20.65 4.25
N TYR A 320 2.17 20.37 4.18
CA TYR A 320 1.11 21.18 4.76
C TYR A 320 0.41 20.46 5.91
N ASP A 321 -0.03 21.21 6.90
CA ASP A 321 -0.85 20.69 8.00
C ASP A 321 -2.29 20.42 7.54
N VAL A 322 -2.81 21.29 6.68
CA VAL A 322 -4.19 21.22 6.19
C VAL A 322 -4.26 21.44 4.69
N ILE A 323 -5.02 20.58 4.01
CA ILE A 323 -5.47 20.81 2.64
C ILE A 323 -6.90 21.33 2.68
N PHE A 324 -7.13 22.53 2.14
CA PHE A 324 -8.44 23.14 2.00
C PHE A 324 -8.92 22.98 0.56
N VAL A 325 -9.98 22.19 0.35
CA VAL A 325 -10.46 21.78 -0.97
C VAL A 325 -11.82 22.40 -1.26
N PHE A 326 -11.92 23.06 -2.41
CA PHE A 326 -13.17 23.51 -3.02
C PHE A 326 -12.98 23.52 -4.54
N SER A 327 -14.03 23.35 -5.33
CA SER A 327 -13.96 23.57 -6.78
C SER A 327 -15.36 23.63 -7.36
N ASP A 328 -15.59 24.47 -8.36
CA ASP A 328 -16.80 24.47 -9.18
C ASP A 328 -16.59 23.89 -10.60
N SER A 329 -15.38 23.41 -10.89
CA SER A 329 -14.94 22.91 -12.20
C SER A 329 -14.22 21.56 -12.11
N ASN A 330 -14.13 20.84 -13.24
CA ASN A 330 -13.53 19.51 -13.26
C ASN A 330 -12.01 19.57 -13.04
N TRP A 331 -11.49 18.60 -12.29
CA TRP A 331 -10.05 18.37 -12.18
C TRP A 331 -9.55 17.65 -13.42
N LYS A 332 -8.23 17.66 -13.63
CA LYS A 332 -7.61 16.86 -14.71
C LYS A 332 -7.93 15.37 -14.58
N ASP A 333 -7.86 14.88 -13.34
CA ASP A 333 -8.13 13.49 -12.97
C ASP A 333 -8.77 13.45 -11.59
N ASN A 334 -10.10 13.34 -11.56
CA ASN A 334 -10.88 13.32 -10.33
C ASN A 334 -10.56 12.10 -9.45
N THR A 335 -10.13 10.98 -10.04
CA THR A 335 -9.76 9.75 -9.31
C THR A 335 -8.40 9.93 -8.64
N ALA A 336 -7.39 10.38 -9.38
CA ALA A 336 -6.06 10.61 -8.82
C ALA A 336 -6.07 11.68 -7.71
N VAL A 337 -6.87 12.74 -7.87
CA VAL A 337 -7.09 13.74 -6.80
C VAL A 337 -7.71 13.10 -5.56
N SER A 338 -8.66 12.19 -5.74
CA SER A 338 -9.31 11.49 -4.64
C SER A 338 -8.34 10.58 -3.88
N GLU A 339 -7.50 9.85 -4.62
CA GLU A 339 -6.47 8.96 -4.07
C GLU A 339 -5.43 9.71 -3.26
N VAL A 340 -4.87 10.80 -3.80
CA VAL A 340 -3.82 11.54 -3.11
C VAL A 340 -4.34 12.25 -1.85
N LEU A 341 -5.58 12.75 -1.87
CA LEU A 341 -6.22 13.33 -0.67
C LEU A 341 -6.53 12.26 0.39
N PHE A 342 -6.98 11.07 -0.03
CA PHE A 342 -7.15 9.93 0.88
C PHE A 342 -5.83 9.53 1.53
N GLN A 343 -4.77 9.42 0.73
CA GLN A 343 -3.43 9.06 1.20
C GLN A 343 -2.90 10.11 2.19
N PHE A 344 -3.05 11.40 1.89
CA PHE A 344 -2.68 12.49 2.78
C PHE A 344 -3.42 12.41 4.14
N CYS A 345 -4.73 12.17 4.12
CA CYS A 345 -5.51 11.98 5.34
C CYS A 345 -5.08 10.73 6.11
N SER A 346 -4.72 9.66 5.42
CA SER A 346 -4.25 8.40 6.01
C SER A 346 -2.89 8.55 6.69
N PHE A 347 -2.07 9.53 6.27
CA PHE A 347 -0.86 9.95 6.97
C PHE A 347 -1.11 10.95 8.11
N GLY A 348 -2.37 11.23 8.44
CA GLY A 348 -2.74 12.12 9.54
C GLY A 348 -2.83 13.60 9.17
N GLY A 349 -2.79 13.94 7.88
CA GLY A 349 -2.99 15.30 7.40
C GLY A 349 -4.45 15.76 7.51
N GLY A 350 -4.67 17.03 7.88
CA GLY A 350 -6.01 17.58 8.07
C GLY A 350 -6.69 17.96 6.76
N LEU A 351 -7.97 17.63 6.59
CA LEU A 351 -8.70 17.93 5.37
C LEU A 351 -9.95 18.78 5.66
N VAL A 352 -10.08 19.90 4.95
CA VAL A 352 -11.32 20.70 4.94
C VAL A 352 -11.91 20.66 3.54
N VAL A 353 -13.15 20.17 3.43
CA VAL A 353 -13.86 20.02 2.15
C VAL A 353 -15.06 20.95 2.10
N CYS A 354 -15.14 21.81 1.10
CA CYS A 354 -16.35 22.58 0.80
C CYS A 354 -17.27 21.76 -0.09
N ALA A 355 -18.37 21.28 0.45
CA ALA A 355 -19.23 20.29 -0.19
C ALA A 355 -19.90 20.73 -1.50
N PRO A 356 -20.35 21.99 -1.68
CA PRO A 356 -20.98 22.40 -2.93
C PRO A 356 -20.08 22.16 -4.13
N TYR A 357 -20.67 21.68 -5.22
CA TYR A 357 -19.99 21.22 -6.44
C TYR A 357 -19.15 19.95 -6.24
N LEU A 358 -18.31 19.84 -5.21
CA LEU A 358 -17.55 18.60 -4.95
C LEU A 358 -18.44 17.38 -4.68
N LEU A 359 -19.44 17.54 -3.81
CA LEU A 359 -20.34 16.46 -3.39
C LEU A 359 -21.75 16.61 -3.97
N ALA A 360 -22.01 17.67 -4.76
CA ALA A 360 -23.27 17.78 -5.48
C ALA A 360 -23.13 18.46 -6.83
N THR A 361 -23.69 17.84 -7.86
CA THR A 361 -23.65 18.33 -9.23
C THR A 361 -25.01 18.89 -9.66
N ARG A 362 -25.05 19.61 -10.80
CA ARG A 362 -26.31 19.93 -11.49
C ARG A 362 -26.67 18.86 -12.53
N HIS A 363 -25.67 18.12 -13.01
CA HIS A 363 -25.82 17.02 -13.97
C HIS A 363 -25.02 15.78 -13.52
N GLU A 364 -25.54 14.57 -13.77
CA GLU A 364 -24.87 13.30 -13.44
C GLU A 364 -23.48 13.14 -14.07
N LYS A 365 -23.14 13.94 -15.09
CA LYS A 365 -21.86 13.89 -15.81
C LYS A 365 -20.76 14.72 -15.16
N ASP A 366 -21.10 15.57 -14.21
CA ASP A 366 -20.14 16.52 -13.61
C ASP A 366 -19.47 15.93 -12.36
N ASN A 367 -19.08 14.65 -12.35
CA ASN A 367 -18.51 14.02 -11.15
C ASN A 367 -17.18 14.67 -10.76
N PHE A 368 -17.21 15.78 -10.02
CA PHE A 368 -16.05 16.57 -9.59
C PHE A 368 -15.17 15.86 -8.55
N VAL A 369 -15.54 14.63 -8.19
CA VAL A 369 -14.93 13.82 -7.14
C VAL A 369 -14.93 12.35 -7.62
N GLY A 370 -13.76 11.70 -7.51
CA GLY A 370 -13.59 10.28 -7.86
C GLY A 370 -14.30 9.34 -6.90
N GLU A 371 -14.38 8.05 -7.24
CA GLU A 371 -15.12 7.07 -6.43
C GLU A 371 -14.61 6.97 -4.99
N ILE A 372 -13.29 7.15 -4.79
CA ILE A 372 -12.57 6.93 -3.54
C ILE A 372 -12.89 7.97 -2.45
N ILE A 373 -13.14 9.23 -2.79
CA ILE A 373 -13.58 10.26 -1.81
C ILE A 373 -14.93 9.91 -1.18
N ASN A 374 -15.78 9.14 -1.88
CA ASN A 374 -17.10 8.79 -1.37
C ASN A 374 -17.05 7.88 -0.13
N ASP A 375 -15.96 7.12 0.05
CA ASP A 375 -15.87 6.13 1.11
C ASP A 375 -15.27 6.70 2.42
N PHE A 376 -14.69 7.90 2.40
CA PHE A 376 -14.02 8.47 3.58
C PHE A 376 -14.49 9.87 4.00
N ILE A 377 -15.23 10.59 3.15
CA ILE A 377 -15.87 11.86 3.53
C ILE A 377 -17.18 11.60 4.27
N PRO A 378 -17.42 12.27 5.41
CA PRO A 378 -18.54 11.94 6.27
C PRO A 378 -19.91 12.45 5.79
N PHE A 379 -20.09 12.70 4.48
CA PHE A 379 -21.29 13.32 3.96
C PHE A 379 -21.70 12.75 2.59
N GLN A 380 -22.96 12.33 2.46
CA GLN A 380 -23.43 11.70 1.22
C GLN A 380 -23.52 12.69 0.06
N LYS A 381 -22.96 12.30 -1.08
CA LYS A 381 -23.13 13.00 -2.35
C LYS A 381 -24.60 13.07 -2.82
N SER A 382 -24.94 14.11 -3.56
CA SER A 382 -26.25 14.30 -4.18
C SER A 382 -26.13 14.63 -5.66
N THR A 383 -27.11 14.25 -6.48
CA THR A 383 -27.20 14.71 -7.88
C THR A 383 -27.87 16.09 -8.00
N ILE A 384 -28.24 16.71 -6.87
CA ILE A 384 -28.94 17.99 -6.82
C ILE A 384 -28.17 18.94 -5.91
N LEU A 385 -27.42 19.86 -6.51
CA LEU A 385 -26.99 21.08 -5.85
C LEU A 385 -28.18 22.02 -5.67
N ASP A 386 -28.53 22.33 -4.42
CA ASP A 386 -29.67 23.18 -4.13
C ASP A 386 -29.24 24.65 -4.02
N GLN A 387 -29.95 25.52 -4.73
CA GLN A 387 -29.78 26.96 -4.69
C GLN A 387 -30.97 27.56 -3.97
N LYS A 388 -30.93 27.51 -2.64
CA LYS A 388 -31.97 28.11 -1.81
C LYS A 388 -31.68 29.59 -1.62
N SER A 389 -32.72 30.36 -1.34
CA SER A 389 -32.54 31.79 -1.05
C SER A 389 -32.43 32.02 0.45
N ASN A 390 -31.33 32.67 0.86
CA ASN A 390 -31.11 33.22 2.19
C ASN A 390 -31.23 32.22 3.35
N LEU A 391 -30.69 31.02 3.20
CA LEU A 391 -30.56 30.10 4.33
C LEU A 391 -29.66 30.70 5.40
N LYS A 392 -30.06 30.50 6.66
CA LYS A 392 -29.28 30.92 7.82
C LYS A 392 -28.84 29.71 8.61
N MET A 393 -27.81 29.87 9.42
CA MET A 393 -27.47 28.88 10.44
C MET A 393 -28.65 28.71 11.39
N GLY A 394 -29.09 27.46 11.52
CA GLY A 394 -30.15 27.01 12.40
C GLY A 394 -29.59 26.50 13.72
N LYS A 395 -29.91 25.25 14.07
CA LYS A 395 -29.42 24.59 15.30
C LYS A 395 -27.91 24.32 15.20
N PHE A 396 -27.17 24.50 16.28
CA PHE A 396 -25.75 24.16 16.37
C PHE A 396 -25.35 23.81 17.81
N ASP A 397 -24.19 23.17 17.98
CA ASP A 397 -23.58 22.97 19.29
C ASP A 397 -22.65 24.15 19.65
N PRO A 398 -23.04 25.03 20.59
CA PRO A 398 -22.26 26.19 20.96
C PRO A 398 -20.97 25.86 21.74
N ASN A 399 -20.85 24.64 22.26
CA ASN A 399 -19.65 24.21 23.02
C ASN A 399 -18.61 23.54 22.12
N HIS A 400 -18.97 23.20 20.88
CA HIS A 400 -18.04 22.58 19.96
C HIS A 400 -17.01 23.60 19.49
N ILE A 401 -15.73 23.21 19.44
CA ILE A 401 -14.62 24.09 19.05
C ILE A 401 -14.76 24.67 17.63
N LEU A 402 -15.44 23.94 16.73
CA LEU A 402 -15.78 24.46 15.39
C LEU A 402 -16.71 25.69 15.43
N MET A 403 -17.45 25.88 16.52
CA MET A 403 -18.38 27.00 16.72
C MET A 403 -17.80 28.13 17.60
N GLU A 404 -16.51 28.06 17.96
CA GLU A 404 -15.88 29.08 18.80
C GLU A 404 -15.99 30.48 18.15
N GLY A 405 -16.73 31.38 18.81
CA GLY A 405 -16.93 32.76 18.36
C GLY A 405 -17.75 32.89 17.08
N VAL A 406 -18.56 31.88 16.73
CA VAL A 406 -19.51 31.93 15.60
C VAL A 406 -20.90 32.27 16.15
N ASP A 407 -21.39 33.47 15.84
CA ASP A 407 -22.69 33.96 16.31
C ASP A 407 -23.78 33.79 15.23
N SER A 408 -23.41 33.98 13.97
CA SER A 408 -24.36 33.95 12.85
C SER A 408 -23.70 33.56 11.53
N PHE A 409 -24.46 32.89 10.68
CA PHE A 409 -24.06 32.64 9.30
C PHE A 409 -25.27 32.71 8.38
N ASN A 410 -25.12 33.35 7.23
CA ASN A 410 -26.17 33.47 6.21
C ASN A 410 -25.57 33.21 4.83
N GLY A 411 -26.10 32.18 4.14
CA GLY A 411 -25.63 31.72 2.84
C GLY A 411 -25.92 32.66 1.67
N GLY A 412 -26.58 33.79 1.92
CA GLY A 412 -26.94 34.77 0.89
C GLY A 412 -28.00 34.25 -0.08
N THR A 413 -28.22 34.96 -1.17
CA THR A 413 -29.31 34.62 -2.11
C THR A 413 -29.08 33.32 -2.87
N LEU A 414 -27.84 32.82 -2.96
CA LEU A 414 -27.52 31.53 -3.59
C LEU A 414 -27.61 30.37 -2.59
N SER A 415 -27.18 30.57 -1.33
CA SER A 415 -27.09 29.55 -0.27
C SER A 415 -26.75 28.15 -0.80
N LEU A 416 -25.63 28.07 -1.54
CA LEU A 416 -25.20 26.84 -2.22
C LEU A 416 -24.93 25.75 -1.18
N CYS A 417 -25.68 24.66 -1.23
CA CYS A 417 -25.50 23.53 -0.33
C CYS A 417 -25.91 22.21 -1.02
N VAL A 418 -25.32 21.12 -0.55
CA VAL A 418 -25.73 19.76 -0.86
C VAL A 418 -27.02 19.47 -0.10
N ASN A 419 -28.08 19.15 -0.82
CA ASN A 419 -29.36 18.76 -0.22
C ASN A 419 -29.35 17.28 0.15
N SER A 420 -28.63 16.96 1.23
CA SER A 420 -28.55 15.62 1.83
C SER A 420 -28.61 15.75 3.34
N GLN A 421 -29.31 14.82 3.99
CA GLN A 421 -29.30 14.66 5.45
C GLN A 421 -28.48 13.44 5.90
N ASN A 422 -27.94 12.67 4.96
CA ASN A 422 -27.25 11.42 5.25
C ASN A 422 -25.78 11.68 5.54
N ILE A 423 -25.38 11.32 6.75
CA ILE A 423 -24.02 11.44 7.28
C ILE A 423 -23.45 10.04 7.43
N TYR A 424 -22.21 9.85 6.97
CA TYR A 424 -21.48 8.61 7.17
C TYR A 424 -20.38 8.85 8.18
N ASP A 425 -20.38 8.09 9.28
CA ASP A 425 -19.24 8.09 10.20
C ASP A 425 -18.76 9.50 10.65
N GLY A 426 -19.73 10.39 10.82
CA GLY A 426 -19.51 11.80 11.13
C GLY A 426 -20.49 12.30 12.16
N GLU A 427 -20.25 13.53 12.59
CA GLU A 427 -21.07 14.27 13.53
C GLU A 427 -21.39 15.65 12.95
N VAL A 428 -22.66 16.03 13.04
CA VAL A 428 -23.14 17.33 12.55
C VAL A 428 -23.04 18.32 13.70
N VAL A 429 -22.26 19.38 13.50
CA VAL A 429 -22.02 20.42 14.51
C VAL A 429 -23.00 21.57 14.37
N ALA A 430 -23.39 21.88 13.14
CA ALA A 430 -24.33 22.95 12.83
C ALA A 430 -25.22 22.53 11.67
N PHE A 431 -26.44 23.05 11.68
CA PHE A 431 -27.44 22.89 10.63
C PHE A 431 -27.76 24.24 9.99
N TRP A 432 -28.21 24.22 8.76
CA TRP A 432 -29.02 25.27 8.18
C TRP A 432 -30.39 25.34 8.88
N ASP A 433 -31.09 26.47 8.76
CA ASP A 433 -32.44 26.71 9.32
C ASP A 433 -33.53 25.80 8.75
N ASN A 434 -33.22 25.11 7.64
CA ASN A 434 -34.04 24.08 7.02
C ASN A 434 -33.63 22.65 7.40
N GLU A 435 -32.81 22.49 8.45
CA GLU A 435 -32.35 21.21 9.00
C GLU A 435 -31.41 20.40 8.10
N ILE A 436 -30.85 20.99 7.03
CA ILE A 436 -29.74 20.40 6.28
C ILE A 436 -28.44 20.57 7.09
N PRO A 437 -27.56 19.57 7.21
CA PRO A 437 -26.24 19.70 7.82
C PRO A 437 -25.44 20.85 7.18
N LEU A 438 -24.91 21.77 8.00
CA LEU A 438 -24.09 22.91 7.58
C LEU A 438 -22.59 22.64 7.84
N ILE A 439 -22.25 22.10 9.01
CA ILE A 439 -20.87 21.72 9.38
C ILE A 439 -20.90 20.29 9.87
N ILE A 440 -20.07 19.44 9.26
CA ILE A 440 -19.89 18.04 9.62
C ILE A 440 -18.40 17.83 9.89
N HIS A 441 -18.05 17.06 10.91
CA HIS A 441 -16.70 16.48 10.98
C HIS A 441 -16.79 14.97 11.03
N ARG A 442 -15.74 14.31 10.54
CA ARG A 442 -15.64 12.85 10.64
C ARG A 442 -15.38 12.50 12.11
N LYS A 443 -15.97 11.41 12.57
CA LYS A 443 -15.62 10.88 13.89
C LYS A 443 -14.12 10.49 13.87
N PRO A 444 -13.38 10.76 14.95
CA PRO A 444 -11.97 10.40 15.00
C PRO A 444 -11.81 8.90 14.72
N LYS A 445 -11.02 8.55 13.70
CA LYS A 445 -10.50 7.20 13.52
C LYS A 445 -9.04 7.19 13.92
N GLU A 446 -8.62 6.11 14.59
CA GLU A 446 -7.22 5.90 14.93
C GLU A 446 -6.34 6.09 13.68
N HIS A 447 -5.26 6.86 13.83
CA HIS A 447 -4.24 7.09 12.80
C HIS A 447 -4.71 7.81 11.52
N SER A 448 -5.86 8.50 11.55
CA SER A 448 -6.35 9.30 10.42
C SER A 448 -6.41 10.79 10.76
N GLY A 449 -6.22 11.63 9.75
CA GLY A 449 -6.38 13.07 9.89
C GLY A 449 -7.82 13.48 10.19
N GLU A 450 -7.97 14.65 10.81
CA GLU A 450 -9.27 15.27 11.04
C GLU A 450 -9.86 15.74 9.71
N ILE A 451 -11.12 15.40 9.46
CA ILE A 451 -11.84 15.77 8.24
C ILE A 451 -13.04 16.62 8.62
N VAL A 452 -13.12 17.82 8.06
CA VAL A 452 -14.25 18.75 8.23
C VAL A 452 -14.90 19.01 6.88
N VAL A 453 -16.20 18.86 6.81
CA VAL A 453 -17.02 19.19 5.65
C VAL A 453 -17.83 20.44 5.95
N LEU A 454 -17.65 21.46 5.10
CA LEU A 454 -18.41 22.70 5.10
C LEU A 454 -19.46 22.62 4.00
N ASN A 455 -20.74 22.51 4.36
CA ASN A 455 -21.83 22.44 3.40
C ASN A 455 -22.29 23.82 2.92
N PHE A 456 -21.32 24.64 2.51
CA PHE A 456 -21.51 25.92 1.85
C PHE A 456 -20.32 26.23 0.93
N PHE A 457 -20.54 27.04 -0.10
CA PHE A 457 -19.46 27.43 -1.01
C PHE A 457 -18.66 28.56 -0.38
N PRO A 458 -17.32 28.52 -0.37
CA PRO A 458 -16.53 29.32 0.56
C PRO A 458 -16.41 30.80 0.16
N ILE A 459 -16.93 31.22 -1.00
CA ILE A 459 -16.86 32.61 -1.49
C ILE A 459 -18.03 33.47 -0.99
N SER A 460 -17.73 34.62 -0.37
CA SER A 460 -18.72 35.57 0.15
C SER A 460 -19.29 36.51 -0.90
N ASP A 461 -20.33 37.25 -0.51
CA ASP A 461 -20.98 38.31 -1.30
C ASP A 461 -20.06 39.48 -1.71
N LYS A 462 -18.89 39.62 -1.09
CA LYS A 462 -17.84 40.54 -1.56
C LYS A 462 -17.34 40.19 -2.95
N ASN A 463 -17.36 38.90 -3.32
CA ASN A 463 -16.67 38.37 -4.51
C ASN A 463 -17.52 37.46 -5.39
N LEU A 464 -18.63 36.93 -4.86
CA LEU A 464 -19.62 36.14 -5.59
C LEU A 464 -21.00 36.76 -5.34
N ILE A 465 -21.65 37.26 -6.39
CA ILE A 465 -23.00 37.82 -6.27
C ILE A 465 -23.93 36.76 -5.69
N GLY A 466 -24.49 37.04 -4.50
CA GLY A 466 -25.37 36.13 -3.80
C GLY A 466 -24.67 35.03 -2.98
N GLY A 467 -23.34 35.04 -2.89
CA GLY A 467 -22.58 34.24 -1.94
C GLY A 467 -22.93 34.58 -0.49
N TRP A 468 -22.31 33.89 0.46
CA TRP A 468 -22.61 34.08 1.87
C TRP A 468 -22.31 35.52 2.33
N LEU A 469 -23.13 36.03 3.25
CA LEU A 469 -23.10 37.44 3.65
C LEU A 469 -21.83 37.75 4.44
N SER A 470 -20.93 38.58 3.90
CA SER A 470 -19.60 38.86 4.47
C SER A 470 -19.61 39.57 5.83
N GLN A 471 -20.76 40.11 6.25
CA GLN A 471 -21.00 40.62 7.59
C GLN A 471 -21.33 39.54 8.63
N THR A 472 -21.42 38.27 8.22
CA THR A 472 -21.63 37.12 9.11
C THR A 472 -20.34 36.29 9.24
N ASP A 473 -20.36 35.25 10.06
CA ASP A 473 -19.14 34.56 10.55
C ASP A 473 -18.58 33.50 9.59
N GLY A 474 -18.80 33.61 8.29
CA GLY A 474 -18.32 32.63 7.30
C GLY A 474 -16.79 32.45 7.32
N SER A 475 -16.02 33.53 7.34
CA SER A 475 -14.55 33.48 7.46
C SER A 475 -14.10 32.83 8.78
N ARG A 476 -14.87 33.01 9.87
CA ARG A 476 -14.60 32.41 11.18
C ARG A 476 -14.86 30.90 11.13
N ILE A 477 -15.98 30.47 10.54
CA ILE A 477 -16.31 29.05 10.34
C ILE A 477 -15.20 28.35 9.55
N ILE A 478 -14.76 28.94 8.44
CA ILE A 478 -13.65 28.40 7.62
C ILE A 478 -12.37 28.27 8.47
N SER A 479 -12.05 29.31 9.24
CA SER A 479 -10.83 29.32 10.05
C SER A 479 -10.90 28.33 11.22
N ASN A 480 -12.06 28.17 11.84
CA ASN A 480 -12.28 27.17 12.88
C ASN A 480 -12.17 25.75 12.30
N ALA A 481 -12.69 25.52 11.09
CA ALA A 481 -12.54 24.25 10.38
C ALA A 481 -11.08 23.91 10.11
N ILE A 482 -10.29 24.87 9.61
CA ILE A 482 -8.86 24.68 9.38
C ILE A 482 -8.13 24.44 10.71
N ARG A 483 -8.44 25.21 11.76
CA ARG A 483 -7.84 24.99 13.09
C ARG A 483 -8.15 23.61 13.62
N PHE A 484 -9.40 23.16 13.51
CA PHE A 484 -9.82 21.83 13.94
C PHE A 484 -9.11 20.74 13.14
N ALA A 485 -9.06 20.87 11.81
CA ALA A 485 -8.37 19.94 10.93
C ALA A 485 -6.86 19.89 11.20
N ALA A 486 -6.25 21.03 11.54
CA ALA A 486 -4.85 21.13 11.97
C ALA A 486 -4.63 20.60 13.40
N ASN A 487 -5.69 20.49 14.19
CA ASN A 487 -5.59 20.20 15.61
C ASN A 487 -5.24 18.74 15.83
N ARG A 488 -3.96 18.49 16.03
CA ARG A 488 -3.43 17.18 16.43
C ARG A 488 -3.88 16.75 17.84
N SER A 489 -4.75 17.50 18.53
CA SER A 489 -5.20 17.25 19.91
C SER A 489 -6.19 16.09 20.08
N SER A 490 -6.79 15.57 19.00
CA SER A 490 -7.42 14.24 19.03
C SER A 490 -6.41 13.10 19.17
N ARG A 491 -5.09 13.38 19.10
CA ARG A 491 -4.02 12.46 19.51
C ARG A 491 -3.85 12.39 21.04
N SER A 492 -4.93 12.40 21.83
CA SER A 492 -4.85 12.28 23.30
C SER A 492 -5.64 11.09 23.84
N ALA A 493 -4.95 9.94 23.84
CA ALA A 493 -5.08 8.72 24.65
C ALA A 493 -4.68 7.55 23.71
N PHE A 494 -3.44 7.09 23.59
CA PHE A 494 -2.35 6.95 24.55
C PHE A 494 -0.99 6.87 23.84
#